data_AF-A0A4Q3CJ61-F1
#
_entry.id   AF-A0A4Q3CJ61-F1
#
_cell.length_a   1.000
_cell.length_b   1.000
_cell.length_c   1.000
_cell.angle_alpha   90.00
_cell.angle_beta   90.00
_cell.angle_gamma   90.00
#
_symmetry.space_group_name_H-M   'P 1'
#
loop_
_entity.id
_entity.type
_entity.pdbx_description
1 polymer ?
#
loop_
_entity_poly.entity_id
_entity_poly.type
_entity_poly.pdbx_seq_one_letter_code
_entity_poly.pdbx_strand_id
1 'polypeptide(L)'
;MTMDDRLSRVARRRSALPGMMVGVLLLSACNAGPNYRPPSASALKVPDQFQASATIAPEQDMVDLARWWQSFEDPVLTQLVDRAFAGNLDVSAAAARLRQARANLRGTQGQALPSAGLTGAVSRSIGNRNTTIVDPNSGQTLSRGGDTTVYRGAFDVGWEADLFGGIRRSIEAARASAEASEATLRFTQASIAAEVGLNYIDARLAQIRLRIARENLSSQDETLEIVGWRRQAGLVSSLDYEQARQLRAQTAASIPTIENDYNVAVNHIAVLLGAGDIG
;
A
#
# COMPACT_ATOMS: atom_id res chain seq x y z
N MET A 1 -93.17 4.40 39.39
CA MET A 1 -93.41 3.98 38.00
C MET A 1 -92.68 5.01 37.14
N THR A 2 -91.49 4.84 36.58
CA THR A 2 -90.51 3.75 36.35
C THR A 2 -89.15 4.47 36.14
N MET A 3 -88.09 4.18 36.90
CA MET A 3 -86.89 3.41 36.47
C MET A 3 -86.63 3.40 34.95
N ASP A 4 -85.57 4.08 34.51
CA ASP A 4 -84.47 3.49 33.73
C ASP A 4 -83.39 4.51 33.35
N ASP A 5 -82.31 4.46 34.13
CA ASP A 5 -80.93 4.22 33.70
C ASP A 5 -80.57 4.50 32.22
N ARG A 6 -79.75 5.53 31.95
CA ARG A 6 -78.72 5.50 30.89
C ARG A 6 -77.50 6.36 31.23
N LEU A 7 -76.52 5.67 31.77
CA LEU A 7 -75.12 6.05 31.93
C LEU A 7 -74.43 6.54 30.65
N SER A 8 -73.56 7.54 30.85
CA SER A 8 -72.22 7.74 30.27
C SER A 8 -71.94 7.37 28.80
N ARG A 9 -71.48 8.37 28.02
CA ARG A 9 -70.44 8.14 27.00
C ARG A 9 -69.38 9.24 27.05
N VAL A 10 -68.41 9.03 27.94
CA VAL A 10 -67.09 9.66 27.84
C VAL A 10 -66.16 8.72 27.06
N ALA A 11 -65.36 9.33 26.18
CA ALA A 11 -64.14 8.84 25.54
C ALA A 11 -64.26 7.75 24.45
N ARG A 12 -63.66 8.05 23.29
CA ARG A 12 -62.29 7.59 22.97
C ARG A 12 -61.82 8.30 21.69
N ARG A 13 -61.02 9.36 21.84
CA ARG A 13 -60.11 9.79 20.77
C ARG A 13 -59.19 8.59 20.51
N ARG A 14 -59.39 7.89 19.40
CA ARG A 14 -58.53 6.80 18.97
C ARG A 14 -57.14 7.40 18.74
N SER A 15 -56.23 7.13 19.69
CA SER A 15 -54.82 7.43 19.62
C SER A 15 -54.21 6.67 18.44
N ALA A 16 -54.15 7.32 17.28
CA ALA A 16 -53.44 6.85 16.07
C ALA A 16 -51.91 7.02 16.18
N LEU A 17 -51.38 7.26 17.39
CA LEU A 17 -49.95 7.44 17.64
C LEU A 17 -49.08 6.16 17.59
N PRO A 18 -49.54 4.93 17.92
CA PRO A 18 -48.61 3.79 17.96
C PRO A 18 -48.26 3.21 16.59
N GLY A 19 -49.10 3.42 15.56
CA GLY A 19 -48.84 2.89 14.20
C GLY A 19 -47.78 3.67 13.43
N MET A 20 -47.70 4.99 13.63
CA MET A 20 -46.73 5.85 12.96
C MET A 20 -45.30 5.62 13.47
N MET A 21 -45.15 5.25 14.75
CA MET A 21 -43.84 4.99 15.37
C MET A 21 -43.22 3.66 14.92
N VAL A 22 -44.04 2.63 14.66
CA VAL A 22 -43.59 1.33 14.12
C VAL A 22 -43.16 1.45 12.65
N GLY A 23 -43.85 2.28 11.85
CA GLY A 23 -43.47 2.56 10.46
C GLY A 23 -42.09 3.22 10.35
N VAL A 24 -41.79 4.20 11.19
CA VAL A 24 -40.47 4.89 11.20
C VAL A 24 -39.33 3.95 11.62
N LEU A 25 -39.59 3.00 12.53
CA LEU A 25 -38.59 1.99 12.93
C LEU A 25 -38.22 1.03 11.79
N LEU A 26 -39.18 0.66 10.93
CA LEU A 26 -38.95 -0.24 9.79
C LEU A 26 -38.15 0.39 8.65
N LEU A 27 -38.13 1.72 8.49
CA LEU A 27 -37.33 2.39 7.45
C LEU A 27 -35.84 2.52 7.83
N SER A 28 -35.48 2.41 9.11
CA SER A 28 -34.09 2.55 9.58
C SER A 28 -33.17 1.36 9.27
N ALA A 29 -33.74 0.28 8.71
CA ALA A 29 -33.03 -0.96 8.38
C ALA A 29 -32.57 -1.05 6.91
N CYS A 30 -32.93 -0.09 6.05
CA CYS A 30 -32.56 -0.15 4.63
C CYS A 30 -31.20 0.51 4.38
N ASN A 31 -30.12 -0.28 4.45
CA ASN A 31 -28.88 0.07 3.77
C ASN A 31 -29.05 -0.30 2.29
N ALA A 32 -29.25 0.68 1.41
CA ALA A 32 -29.49 0.43 -0.01
C ALA A 32 -28.27 -0.21 -0.69
N GLY A 33 -28.52 -1.05 -1.70
CA GLY A 33 -27.49 -1.74 -2.48
C GLY A 33 -27.08 -3.12 -1.93
N PRO A 34 -26.29 -3.89 -2.71
CA PRO A 34 -25.89 -5.24 -2.35
C PRO A 34 -24.88 -5.26 -1.20
N ASN A 35 -24.92 -6.32 -0.38
CA ASN A 35 -23.90 -6.57 0.63
C ASN A 35 -22.72 -7.32 0.00
N TYR A 36 -21.53 -6.75 0.10
CA TYR A 36 -20.32 -7.42 -0.38
C TYR A 36 -20.10 -8.75 0.34
N ARG A 37 -19.71 -9.76 -0.43
CA ARG A 37 -19.24 -11.06 0.09
C ARG A 37 -17.93 -11.39 -0.64
N PRO A 38 -16.85 -11.72 0.08
CA PRO A 38 -15.61 -12.11 -0.56
C PRO A 38 -15.83 -13.36 -1.43
N PRO A 39 -15.17 -13.46 -2.60
CA PRO A 39 -15.26 -14.66 -3.44
C PRO A 39 -14.65 -15.87 -2.71
N SER A 40 -15.22 -17.05 -2.93
CA SER A 40 -14.65 -18.30 -2.42
C SER A 40 -13.35 -18.64 -3.13
N ALA A 41 -12.47 -19.45 -2.49
CA ALA A 41 -11.25 -19.95 -3.12
C ALA A 41 -11.53 -20.67 -4.46
N SER A 42 -12.63 -21.43 -4.52
CA SER A 42 -13.12 -22.07 -5.75
C SER A 42 -13.53 -21.07 -6.83
N ALA A 43 -14.15 -19.95 -6.46
CA ALA A 43 -14.49 -18.88 -7.41
C ALA A 43 -13.23 -18.18 -7.96
N LEU A 44 -12.17 -18.10 -7.15
CA LEU A 44 -10.85 -17.61 -7.56
C LEU A 44 -10.02 -18.64 -8.34
N LYS A 45 -10.54 -19.86 -8.56
CA LYS A 45 -9.85 -20.97 -9.23
C LYS A 45 -8.49 -21.30 -8.58
N VAL A 46 -8.38 -21.11 -7.27
CA VAL A 46 -7.20 -21.56 -6.52
C VAL A 46 -7.24 -23.09 -6.49
N PRO A 47 -6.22 -23.78 -7.00
CA PRO A 47 -6.21 -25.24 -6.99
C PRO A 47 -6.09 -25.76 -5.56
N ASP A 48 -6.79 -26.86 -5.25
CA ASP A 48 -6.74 -27.49 -3.92
C ASP A 48 -5.35 -28.05 -3.60
N GLN A 49 -4.57 -28.35 -4.64
CA GLN A 49 -3.20 -28.83 -4.53
C GLN A 49 -2.34 -28.20 -5.64
N PHE A 50 -1.19 -27.68 -5.26
CA PHE A 50 -0.12 -27.37 -6.21
C PHE A 50 0.71 -28.65 -6.42
N GLN A 51 1.28 -28.86 -7.61
CA GLN A 51 1.98 -30.11 -7.97
C GLN A 51 3.25 -30.44 -7.14
N ALA A 52 3.51 -29.68 -6.07
CA ALA A 52 4.64 -29.85 -5.17
C ALA A 52 4.23 -30.15 -3.71
N SER A 53 3.08 -30.81 -3.47
CA SER A 53 2.87 -31.50 -2.19
C SER A 53 3.69 -32.81 -2.17
N ALA A 54 5.02 -32.70 -2.29
CA ALA A 54 5.86 -33.68 -1.62
C ALA A 54 5.49 -33.59 -0.14
N THR A 55 5.21 -34.73 0.49
CA THR A 55 4.88 -34.84 1.92
C THR A 55 5.83 -33.95 2.74
N ILE A 56 5.42 -32.72 3.04
CA ILE A 56 6.14 -31.86 3.96
C ILE A 56 5.98 -32.59 5.28
N ALA A 57 7.09 -33.12 5.80
CA ALA A 57 7.09 -33.77 7.09
C ALA A 57 6.41 -32.81 8.08
N PRO A 58 5.45 -33.28 8.89
CA PRO A 58 4.62 -32.42 9.75
C PRO A 58 5.40 -31.65 10.84
N GLU A 59 6.73 -31.79 10.88
CA GLU A 59 7.65 -31.20 11.84
C GLU A 59 8.56 -30.10 11.26
N GLN A 60 8.42 -29.68 10.00
CA GLN A 60 9.08 -28.43 9.59
C GLN A 60 8.36 -27.28 10.29
N ASP A 61 9.01 -26.74 11.34
CA ASP A 61 8.67 -25.47 11.96
C ASP A 61 8.17 -24.52 10.88
N MET A 62 6.92 -24.09 11.01
CA MET A 62 6.26 -23.27 10.01
C MET A 62 7.16 -22.07 9.71
N VAL A 63 7.79 -22.07 8.54
CA VAL A 63 8.61 -20.95 8.06
C VAL A 63 7.73 -19.71 8.20
N ASP A 64 8.21 -18.72 8.96
CA ASP A 64 7.54 -17.44 9.02
C ASP A 64 7.59 -16.83 7.62
N LEU A 65 6.50 -16.99 6.86
CA LEU A 65 6.38 -16.50 5.49
C LEU A 65 6.53 -14.97 5.43
N ALA A 66 6.29 -14.25 6.53
CA ALA A 66 6.52 -12.81 6.59
C ALA A 66 8.01 -12.45 6.63
N ARG A 67 8.88 -13.40 7.02
CA ARG A 67 10.34 -13.26 7.14
C ARG A 67 11.08 -14.46 6.55
N TRP A 68 10.57 -14.99 5.45
CA TRP A 68 11.04 -16.26 4.86
C TRP A 68 12.55 -16.31 4.61
N TRP A 69 13.18 -15.17 4.33
CA TRP A 69 14.63 -15.07 4.09
C TRP A 69 15.47 -15.43 5.32
N GLN A 70 14.92 -15.38 6.53
CA GLN A 70 15.62 -15.77 7.75
C GLN A 70 15.90 -17.28 7.79
N SER A 71 15.15 -18.09 7.02
CA SER A 71 15.41 -19.53 6.90
C SER A 71 16.73 -19.87 6.19
N PHE A 72 17.35 -18.91 5.49
CA PHE A 72 18.71 -19.06 4.95
C PHE A 72 19.80 -18.93 6.01
N GLU A 73 19.45 -18.50 7.23
CA GLU A 73 20.39 -18.30 8.34
C GLU A 73 21.57 -17.36 7.99
N ASP A 74 21.34 -16.44 7.05
CA ASP A 74 22.35 -15.48 6.60
C ASP A 74 22.08 -14.09 7.23
N PRO A 75 22.93 -13.64 8.18
CA PRO A 75 22.74 -12.36 8.85
C PRO A 75 22.98 -11.18 7.90
N VAL A 76 23.79 -11.32 6.85
CA VAL A 76 24.03 -10.26 5.87
C VAL A 76 22.78 -10.05 5.02
N LEU A 77 22.15 -11.13 4.54
CA LEU A 77 20.89 -11.04 3.82
C LEU A 77 19.82 -10.35 4.65
N THR A 78 19.68 -10.75 5.92
CA THR A 78 18.70 -10.16 6.84
C THR A 78 18.94 -8.65 7.02
N GLN A 79 20.19 -8.23 7.23
CA GLN A 79 20.53 -6.82 7.35
C GLN A 79 20.25 -6.03 6.06
N LEU A 80 20.46 -6.61 4.89
CA LEU A 80 20.17 -5.95 3.62
C LEU A 80 18.66 -5.74 3.44
N VAL A 81 17.83 -6.71 3.79
CA VAL A 81 16.36 -6.59 3.74
C VAL A 81 15.87 -5.52 4.72
N ASP A 82 16.37 -5.54 5.96
CA ASP A 82 16.00 -4.54 6.97
C ASP A 82 16.39 -3.11 6.53
N ARG A 83 17.59 -2.95 5.95
CA ARG A 83 18.03 -1.67 5.38
C ARG A 83 17.16 -1.26 4.18
N ALA A 84 16.77 -2.19 3.32
CA ALA A 84 15.88 -1.89 2.21
C ALA A 84 14.50 -1.42 2.70
N PHE A 85 13.91 -2.06 3.72
CA PHE A 85 12.65 -1.57 4.29
C PHE A 85 12.74 -0.16 4.90
N ALA A 86 13.90 0.18 5.46
CA ALA A 86 14.13 1.51 6.04
C ALA A 86 14.45 2.58 4.99
N GLY A 87 15.20 2.24 3.93
CA GLY A 87 15.74 3.20 2.97
C GLY A 87 14.99 3.30 1.64
N ASN A 88 14.19 2.29 1.28
CA ASN A 88 13.55 2.25 -0.04
C ASN A 88 12.41 3.30 -0.17
N LEU A 89 12.44 4.06 -1.28
CA LEU A 89 11.47 5.11 -1.55
C LEU A 89 10.09 4.59 -1.93
N ASP A 90 9.99 3.42 -2.56
CA ASP A 90 8.70 2.81 -2.91
C ASP A 90 7.95 2.32 -1.67
N VAL A 91 8.68 1.72 -0.71
CA VAL A 91 8.12 1.37 0.61
C VAL A 91 7.63 2.63 1.34
N SER A 92 8.43 3.69 1.32
CA SER A 92 8.07 4.99 1.92
C SER A 92 6.83 5.61 1.26
N ALA A 93 6.75 5.54 -0.07
CA ALA A 93 5.60 6.02 -0.85
C ALA A 93 4.34 5.21 -0.56
N ALA A 94 4.43 3.88 -0.49
CA ALA A 94 3.32 3.02 -0.13
C ALA A 94 2.82 3.30 1.30
N ALA A 95 3.73 3.52 2.26
CA ALA A 95 3.37 3.90 3.62
C ALA A 95 2.69 5.28 3.69
N ALA A 96 3.13 6.24 2.87
CA ALA A 96 2.46 7.55 2.75
C ALA A 96 1.04 7.42 2.16
N ARG A 97 0.86 6.59 1.13
CA ARG A 97 -0.48 6.30 0.55
C ARG A 97 -1.43 5.67 1.57
N LEU A 98 -0.94 4.75 2.42
CA LEU A 98 -1.74 4.21 3.52
C LEU A 98 -2.16 5.28 4.52
N ARG A 99 -1.26 6.19 4.91
CA ARG A 99 -1.60 7.32 5.79
C ARG A 99 -2.66 8.23 5.16
N GLN A 100 -2.54 8.52 3.87
CA GLN A 100 -3.53 9.29 3.11
C GLN A 100 -4.89 8.60 3.08
N ALA A 101 -4.94 7.29 2.79
CA ALA A 101 -6.19 6.53 2.78
C ALA A 101 -6.86 6.50 4.15
N ARG A 102 -6.10 6.34 5.24
CA ARG A 102 -6.61 6.42 6.62
C ARG A 102 -7.10 7.83 6.99
N ALA A 103 -6.46 8.88 6.49
CA ALA A 103 -6.92 10.26 6.67
C ALA A 103 -8.25 10.50 5.94
N ASN A 104 -8.37 10.01 4.70
CA ASN A 104 -9.62 10.08 3.93
C ASN A 104 -10.75 9.33 4.65
N LEU A 105 -10.50 8.11 5.15
CA LEU A 105 -11.47 7.36 5.96
C LEU A 105 -11.97 8.17 7.17
N ARG A 106 -11.07 8.82 7.91
CA ARG A 106 -11.46 9.68 9.05
C ARG A 106 -12.32 10.86 8.59
N GLY A 107 -11.97 11.49 7.46
CA GLY A 107 -12.79 12.55 6.86
C GLY A 107 -14.19 12.08 6.48
N THR A 108 -14.29 10.89 5.86
CA THR A 108 -15.58 10.28 5.50
C THR A 108 -16.40 9.88 6.73
N GLN A 109 -15.77 9.37 7.79
CA GLN A 109 -16.45 9.11 9.07
C GLN A 109 -17.01 10.38 9.70
N GLY A 110 -16.33 11.52 9.53
CA GLY A 110 -16.80 12.83 9.96
C GLY A 110 -18.13 13.25 9.31
N GLN A 111 -18.44 12.76 8.11
CA GLN A 111 -19.72 13.04 7.43
C GLN A 111 -20.93 12.46 8.17
N ALA A 112 -20.74 11.43 9.01
CA ALA A 112 -21.81 10.87 9.84
C ALA A 112 -22.14 11.74 11.06
N LEU A 113 -21.32 12.75 11.37
CA LEU A 113 -21.48 13.64 12.50
C LEU A 113 -22.09 14.98 12.05
N PRO A 114 -22.76 15.71 12.96
CA PRO A 114 -23.10 17.10 12.72
C PRO A 114 -21.85 17.91 12.41
N SER A 115 -21.89 18.67 11.33
CA SER A 115 -20.89 19.67 11.00
C SER A 115 -21.30 21.01 11.61
N ALA A 116 -20.34 21.76 12.15
CA ALA A 116 -20.56 23.10 12.67
C ALA A 116 -19.55 24.06 12.06
N GLY A 117 -20.02 25.23 11.63
CA GLY A 117 -19.21 26.27 11.02
C GLY A 117 -19.40 27.59 11.74
N LEU A 118 -18.32 28.36 11.86
CA LEU A 118 -18.36 29.75 12.29
C LEU A 118 -17.85 30.60 11.14
N THR A 119 -18.67 31.54 10.69
CA THR A 119 -18.31 32.47 9.62
C THR A 119 -18.36 33.90 10.13
N GLY A 120 -17.41 34.71 9.65
CA GLY A 120 -17.35 36.15 9.91
C GLY A 120 -17.08 36.87 8.60
N ALA A 121 -17.89 37.86 8.24
CA ALA A 121 -17.77 38.58 6.99
C ALA A 121 -18.03 40.08 7.18
N VAL A 122 -17.23 40.91 6.53
CA VAL A 122 -17.46 42.36 6.46
C VAL A 122 -17.68 42.74 5.00
N SER A 123 -18.76 43.45 4.72
CA SER A 123 -19.12 43.89 3.37
C SER A 123 -19.41 45.38 3.39
N ARG A 124 -18.65 46.17 2.61
CA ARG A 124 -18.92 47.59 2.38
C ARG A 124 -19.51 47.78 1.00
N SER A 125 -20.66 48.46 0.95
CA SER A 125 -21.32 48.88 -0.28
C SER A 125 -21.28 50.40 -0.34
N ILE A 126 -20.83 50.93 -1.46
CA ILE A 126 -20.74 52.37 -1.74
C ILE A 126 -21.79 52.64 -2.82
N GLY A 127 -22.90 53.29 -2.45
CA GLY A 127 -24.08 53.41 -3.31
C GLY A 127 -24.72 54.79 -3.29
N ASN A 128 -25.28 55.22 -4.42
CA ASN A 128 -26.12 56.41 -4.52
C ASN A 128 -27.45 56.20 -3.75
N ARG A 129 -28.17 57.27 -3.41
CA ARG A 129 -29.31 57.38 -2.45
C ARG A 129 -30.49 56.39 -2.63
N ASN A 130 -30.46 55.48 -3.59
CA ASN A 130 -31.54 54.55 -3.93
C ASN A 130 -31.19 53.05 -3.78
N THR A 131 -30.02 52.68 -3.25
CA THR A 131 -29.67 51.26 -3.05
C THR A 131 -30.23 50.74 -1.71
N THR A 132 -30.96 49.62 -1.74
CA THR A 132 -31.44 48.95 -0.52
C THR A 132 -30.61 47.68 -0.33
N ILE A 133 -29.98 47.54 0.84
CA ILE A 133 -29.26 46.32 1.22
C ILE A 133 -30.17 45.52 2.13
N VAL A 134 -30.42 44.27 1.74
CA VAL A 134 -31.26 43.35 2.51
C VAL A 134 -30.38 42.22 3.04
N ASP A 135 -30.65 41.81 4.27
CA ASP A 135 -30.06 40.61 4.85
C ASP A 135 -30.59 39.38 4.10
N PRO A 136 -29.74 38.59 3.42
CA PRO A 136 -30.17 37.40 2.70
C PRO A 136 -30.72 36.30 3.63
N ASN A 137 -30.41 36.32 4.93
CA ASN A 137 -30.84 35.30 5.88
C ASN A 137 -32.14 35.69 6.62
N SER A 138 -32.31 36.97 6.97
CA SER A 138 -33.49 37.45 7.72
C SER A 138 -34.50 38.22 6.87
N GLY A 139 -34.14 38.61 5.65
CA GLY A 139 -34.96 39.47 4.78
C GLY A 139 -35.09 40.92 5.29
N GLN A 140 -34.39 41.31 6.36
CA GLN A 140 -34.44 42.66 6.91
C GLN A 140 -33.67 43.65 6.04
N THR A 141 -34.21 44.87 5.88
CA THR A 141 -33.47 45.97 5.27
C THR A 141 -32.39 46.44 6.23
N LEU A 142 -31.12 46.24 5.85
CA LEU A 142 -29.94 46.62 6.62
C LEU A 142 -29.55 48.09 6.39
N SER A 143 -29.86 48.65 5.21
CA SER A 143 -29.67 50.07 4.89
C SER A 143 -30.46 50.48 3.64
N ARG A 144 -30.82 51.77 3.55
CA ARG A 144 -31.49 52.39 2.40
C ARG A 144 -30.73 53.67 2.01
N GLY A 145 -29.84 53.54 1.03
CA GLY A 145 -29.02 54.61 0.43
C GLY A 145 -27.71 54.90 1.18
N GLY A 146 -26.70 55.38 0.43
CA GLY A 146 -25.40 55.81 0.97
C GLY A 146 -24.36 54.70 1.19
N ASP A 147 -23.18 55.09 1.65
CA ASP A 147 -22.12 54.16 2.06
C ASP A 147 -22.57 53.35 3.26
N THR A 148 -22.59 52.03 3.13
CA THR A 148 -23.00 51.11 4.20
C THR A 148 -21.93 50.05 4.40
N THR A 149 -21.54 49.83 5.65
CA THR A 149 -20.67 48.71 6.06
C THR A 149 -21.48 47.74 6.91
N VAL A 150 -21.53 46.48 6.50
CA VAL A 150 -22.23 45.40 7.19
C VAL A 150 -21.19 44.44 7.76
N TYR A 151 -21.29 44.17 9.07
CA TYR A 151 -20.54 43.13 9.76
C TYR A 151 -21.47 41.95 10.01
N ARG A 152 -21.04 40.74 9.65
CA ARG A 152 -21.80 39.50 9.83
C ARG A 152 -20.95 38.52 10.60
N GLY A 153 -21.56 37.88 11.59
CA GLY A 153 -21.08 36.66 12.20
C GLY A 153 -22.21 35.64 12.18
N ALA A 154 -21.95 34.41 11.75
CA ALA A 154 -22.93 33.34 11.74
C ALA A 154 -22.32 32.04 12.26
N PHE A 155 -23.12 31.29 13.01
CA PHE A 155 -22.82 29.94 13.45
C PHE A 155 -23.87 29.01 12.85
N ASP A 156 -23.42 28.04 12.07
CA ASP A 156 -24.28 27.15 11.31
C ASP A 156 -24.00 25.70 11.72
N VAL A 157 -25.04 24.90 11.92
CA VAL A 157 -24.93 23.46 12.18
C VAL A 157 -25.73 22.71 11.13
N GLY A 158 -25.07 21.81 10.42
CA GLY A 158 -25.68 20.97 9.39
C GLY A 158 -25.45 19.50 9.69
N TRP A 159 -26.50 18.69 9.61
CA TRP A 159 -26.42 17.24 9.73
C TRP A 159 -27.33 16.56 8.71
N GLU A 160 -26.79 15.55 8.04
CA GLU A 160 -27.54 14.70 7.11
C GLU A 160 -27.94 13.40 7.81
N ALA A 161 -29.24 13.14 7.89
CA ALA A 161 -29.75 11.89 8.42
C ALA A 161 -29.58 10.76 7.39
N ASP A 162 -28.76 9.76 7.72
CA ASP A 162 -28.47 8.62 6.83
C ASP A 162 -29.63 7.60 6.78
N LEU A 163 -30.74 7.98 6.18
CA LEU A 163 -31.97 7.18 6.08
C LEU A 163 -31.82 5.95 5.16
N PHE A 164 -31.01 6.07 4.11
CA PHE A 164 -30.84 5.03 3.08
C PHE A 164 -29.48 4.34 3.12
N GLY A 165 -28.61 4.70 4.08
CA GLY A 165 -27.29 4.10 4.26
C GLY A 165 -26.19 4.63 3.34
N GLY A 166 -26.41 5.74 2.63
CA GLY A 166 -25.41 6.33 1.72
C GLY A 166 -24.11 6.70 2.45
N ILE A 167 -24.20 7.27 3.65
CA ILE A 167 -23.02 7.62 4.47
C ILE A 167 -22.36 6.34 5.01
N ARG A 168 -23.14 5.38 5.49
CA ARG A 168 -22.59 4.07 5.91
C ARG A 168 -21.83 3.36 4.79
N ARG A 169 -22.35 3.37 3.55
CA ARG A 169 -21.68 2.80 2.37
C ARG A 169 -20.43 3.57 1.97
N SER A 170 -20.43 4.90 2.08
CA SER A 170 -19.22 5.70 1.81
C SER A 170 -18.10 5.39 2.81
N ILE A 171 -18.43 5.20 4.10
CA ILE A 171 -17.49 4.76 5.13
C ILE A 171 -16.98 3.34 4.85
N GLU A 172 -17.86 2.41 4.46
CA GLU A 172 -17.50 1.04 4.07
C GLU A 172 -16.49 1.05 2.90
N ALA A 173 -16.75 1.84 1.86
CA ALA A 173 -15.86 2.00 0.71
C ALA A 173 -14.51 2.64 1.09
N ALA A 174 -14.52 3.68 1.93
CA ALA A 174 -13.29 4.32 2.40
C ALA A 174 -12.45 3.38 3.28
N ARG A 175 -13.10 2.49 4.06
CA ARG A 175 -12.40 1.47 4.85
C ARG A 175 -11.75 0.43 3.95
N ALA A 176 -12.50 -0.12 2.99
CA ALA A 176 -11.96 -1.06 2.01
C ALA A 176 -10.77 -0.46 1.23
N SER A 177 -10.82 0.85 0.92
CA SER A 177 -9.72 1.56 0.26
C SER A 177 -8.46 1.67 1.16
N ALA A 178 -8.65 1.86 2.48
CA ALA A 178 -7.55 1.87 3.43
C ALA A 178 -6.93 0.47 3.63
N GLU A 179 -7.77 -0.56 3.70
CA GLU A 179 -7.33 -1.97 3.76
C GLU A 179 -6.57 -2.37 2.48
N ALA A 180 -7.05 -1.96 1.31
CA ALA A 180 -6.35 -2.17 0.04
C ALA A 180 -4.98 -1.47 0.03
N SER A 181 -4.89 -0.23 0.53
CA SER A 181 -3.61 0.49 0.63
C SER A 181 -2.64 -0.19 1.60
N GLU A 182 -3.15 -0.83 2.66
CA GLU A 182 -2.33 -1.61 3.59
C GLU A 182 -1.81 -2.89 2.93
N ALA A 183 -2.65 -3.59 2.18
CA ALA A 183 -2.23 -4.74 1.39
C ALA A 183 -1.17 -4.36 0.33
N THR A 184 -1.31 -3.19 -0.31
CA THR A 184 -0.29 -2.67 -1.23
C THR A 184 1.06 -2.44 -0.53
N LEU A 185 1.08 -1.85 0.66
CA LEU A 185 2.33 -1.68 1.43
C LEU A 185 3.00 -3.03 1.73
N ARG A 186 2.22 -4.01 2.21
CA ARG A 186 2.75 -5.35 2.51
C ARG A 186 3.28 -6.05 1.25
N PHE A 187 2.56 -5.90 0.12
CA PHE A 187 3.01 -6.43 -1.16
C PHE A 187 4.33 -5.78 -1.61
N THR A 188 4.44 -4.44 -1.54
CA THR A 188 5.69 -3.74 -1.86
C THR A 188 6.84 -4.22 -0.98
N GLN A 189 6.63 -4.39 0.33
CA GLN A 189 7.65 -4.95 1.23
C GLN A 189 8.06 -6.38 0.81
N ALA A 190 7.10 -7.24 0.50
CA ALA A 190 7.40 -8.60 0.04
C ALA A 190 8.19 -8.62 -1.29
N SER A 191 7.81 -7.76 -2.25
CA SER A 191 8.53 -7.61 -3.52
C SER A 191 9.96 -7.10 -3.32
N ILE A 192 10.16 -6.07 -2.49
CA ILE A 192 11.50 -5.54 -2.21
C ILE A 192 12.37 -6.59 -1.51
N ALA A 193 11.84 -7.33 -0.55
CA ALA A 193 12.59 -8.42 0.09
C ALA A 193 12.98 -9.51 -0.92
N ALA A 194 12.09 -9.86 -1.85
CA ALA A 194 12.37 -10.83 -2.92
C ALA A 194 13.44 -10.32 -3.88
N GLU A 195 13.38 -9.06 -4.31
CA GLU A 195 14.38 -8.47 -5.20
C GLU A 195 15.76 -8.36 -4.54
N VAL A 196 15.82 -7.98 -3.25
CA VAL A 196 17.06 -8.01 -2.47
C VAL A 196 17.61 -9.44 -2.39
N GLY A 197 16.76 -10.42 -2.10
CA GLY A 197 17.14 -11.83 -2.02
C GLY A 197 17.70 -12.38 -3.33
N LEU A 198 17.04 -12.12 -4.46
CA LEU A 198 17.50 -12.56 -5.79
C LEU A 198 18.87 -11.96 -6.13
N ASN A 199 19.03 -10.64 -6.03
CA ASN A 199 20.31 -9.99 -6.33
C ASN A 199 21.41 -10.41 -5.34
N TYR A 200 21.07 -10.71 -4.09
CA TYR A 200 22.04 -11.23 -3.12
C TYR A 200 22.57 -12.61 -3.53
N ILE A 201 21.67 -13.50 -3.97
CA ILE A 201 22.05 -14.82 -4.47
C ILE A 201 22.91 -14.69 -5.72
N ASP A 202 22.55 -13.80 -6.66
CA ASP A 202 23.34 -13.55 -7.87
C ASP A 202 24.75 -13.02 -7.54
N ALA A 203 24.86 -12.09 -6.58
CA ALA A 203 26.15 -11.60 -6.12
C ALA A 203 27.01 -12.72 -5.49
N ARG A 204 26.41 -13.58 -4.65
CA ARG A 204 27.13 -14.71 -4.03
C ARG A 204 27.55 -15.75 -5.08
N LEU A 205 26.69 -16.02 -6.07
CA LEU A 205 27.01 -16.91 -7.18
C LEU A 205 28.17 -16.37 -8.02
N ALA A 206 28.16 -15.08 -8.36
CA ALA A 206 29.24 -14.43 -9.09
C ALA A 206 30.57 -14.50 -8.31
N GLN A 207 30.56 -14.28 -6.99
CA GLN A 207 31.75 -14.44 -6.15
C GLN A 207 32.31 -15.86 -6.17
N ILE A 208 31.46 -16.88 -6.11
CA ILE A 208 31.88 -18.29 -6.21
C ILE A 208 32.51 -18.56 -7.59
N ARG A 209 31.85 -18.13 -8.67
CA ARG A 209 32.37 -18.26 -10.04
C ARG A 209 33.71 -17.55 -10.22
N LEU A 210 33.85 -16.35 -9.66
CA LEU A 210 35.07 -15.56 -9.74
C LEU A 210 36.25 -16.26 -9.05
N ARG A 211 36.01 -16.83 -7.86
CA ARG A 211 37.00 -17.64 -7.14
C ARG A 211 37.44 -18.85 -7.97
N ILE A 212 36.49 -19.63 -8.49
CA ILE A 212 36.78 -20.81 -9.31
C ILE A 212 37.56 -20.42 -10.59
N ALA A 213 37.15 -19.34 -11.26
CA ALA A 213 37.83 -18.87 -12.47
C ALA A 213 39.28 -18.44 -12.19
N ARG A 214 39.53 -17.78 -11.06
CA ARG A 214 40.89 -17.38 -10.63
C ARG A 214 41.75 -18.58 -10.23
N GLU A 215 41.20 -19.54 -9.51
CA GLU A 215 41.88 -20.80 -9.16
C GLU A 215 42.26 -21.61 -10.41
N ASN A 216 41.34 -21.69 -11.38
CA ASN A 216 41.61 -22.32 -12.67
C ASN A 216 42.69 -21.57 -13.46
N LEU A 217 42.63 -20.24 -13.48
CA LEU A 217 43.64 -19.42 -14.16
C LEU A 217 45.04 -19.66 -13.56
N SER A 218 45.16 -19.72 -12.23
CA SER A 218 46.42 -20.02 -11.54
C SER A 218 46.97 -21.40 -11.94
N SER A 219 46.12 -22.43 -11.94
CA SER A 219 46.52 -23.78 -12.35
C SER A 219 46.94 -23.83 -13.84
N GLN A 220 46.28 -23.05 -14.69
CA GLN A 220 46.60 -22.94 -16.11
C GLN A 220 47.88 -22.14 -16.36
N ASP A 221 48.19 -21.15 -15.52
CA ASP A 221 49.47 -20.43 -15.53
C ASP A 221 50.64 -21.38 -15.26
N GLU A 222 50.54 -22.20 -14.20
CA GLU A 222 51.55 -23.22 -13.87
C GLU A 222 51.70 -24.24 -15.00
N THR A 223 50.59 -24.69 -15.59
CA THR A 223 50.61 -25.64 -16.71
C THR A 223 51.30 -25.04 -17.94
N LEU A 224 51.01 -23.78 -18.27
CA LEU A 224 51.61 -23.08 -19.40
C LEU A 224 53.13 -22.91 -19.21
N GLU A 225 53.58 -22.63 -17.99
CA GLU A 225 55.00 -22.55 -17.64
C GLU A 225 55.70 -23.90 -17.83
N ILE A 226 55.12 -24.99 -17.30
CA ILE A 226 55.66 -26.36 -17.46
C ILE A 226 55.75 -26.76 -18.93
N VAL A 227 54.70 -26.51 -19.72
CA VAL A 227 54.70 -26.79 -21.17
C VAL A 227 55.74 -25.93 -21.89
N GLY A 228 55.92 -24.67 -21.47
CA GLY A 228 56.96 -23.78 -21.97
C GLY A 228 58.36 -24.33 -21.76
N TRP A 229 58.70 -24.78 -20.55
CA TRP A 229 59.99 -25.42 -20.26
C TRP A 229 60.22 -26.69 -21.07
N ARG A 230 59.19 -27.55 -21.20
CA ARG A 230 59.28 -28.78 -22.00
C ARG A 230 59.46 -28.48 -23.48
N ARG A 231 58.82 -27.42 -24.00
CA ARG A 231 58.98 -27.00 -25.40
C ARG A 231 60.42 -26.52 -25.66
N GLN A 232 60.98 -25.72 -24.75
CA GLN A 232 62.36 -25.26 -24.86
C GLN A 232 63.38 -26.41 -24.81
N ALA A 233 63.06 -27.47 -24.08
CA ALA A 233 63.84 -28.71 -24.04
C ALA A 233 63.58 -29.66 -25.24
N GLY A 234 62.70 -29.30 -26.18
CA GLY A 234 62.35 -30.13 -27.34
C GLY A 234 61.47 -31.35 -27.03
N LEU A 235 60.80 -31.38 -25.87
CA LEU A 235 60.02 -32.52 -25.37
C LEU A 235 58.52 -32.46 -25.71
N VAL A 236 58.01 -31.32 -26.17
CA VAL A 236 56.61 -31.11 -26.60
C VAL A 236 56.55 -30.18 -27.81
N SER A 237 55.42 -30.19 -28.53
CA SER A 237 55.25 -29.41 -29.76
C SER A 237 54.91 -27.93 -29.50
N SER A 238 55.08 -27.08 -30.51
CA SER A 238 54.59 -25.69 -30.45
C SER A 238 53.07 -25.62 -30.36
N LEU A 239 52.36 -26.59 -30.95
CA LEU A 239 50.91 -26.68 -30.90
C LEU A 239 50.42 -26.88 -29.45
N ASP A 240 51.05 -27.75 -28.67
CA ASP A 240 50.67 -28.02 -27.27
C ASP A 240 50.79 -26.75 -26.42
N TYR A 241 51.83 -25.94 -26.65
CA TYR A 241 52.02 -24.65 -25.99
C TYR A 241 50.94 -23.64 -26.36
N GLU A 242 50.62 -23.48 -27.65
CA GLU A 242 49.58 -22.54 -28.08
C GLU A 242 48.18 -23.00 -27.63
N GLN A 243 47.92 -24.29 -27.53
CA GLN A 243 46.68 -24.83 -26.95
C GLN A 243 46.55 -24.48 -25.47
N ALA A 244 47.60 -24.70 -24.67
CA ALA A 244 47.62 -24.32 -23.26
C ALA A 244 47.45 -22.80 -23.08
N ARG A 245 48.13 -22.01 -23.91
CA ARG A 245 48.00 -20.54 -23.92
C ARG A 245 46.58 -20.10 -24.26
N GLN A 246 45.94 -20.74 -25.25
CA GLN A 246 44.59 -20.41 -25.67
C GLN A 246 43.56 -20.72 -24.57
N LEU A 247 43.66 -21.88 -23.91
CA LEU A 247 42.79 -22.23 -22.79
C LEU A 247 42.93 -21.23 -21.64
N ARG A 248 44.17 -20.88 -21.28
CA ARG A 248 44.48 -19.85 -20.28
C ARG A 248 43.88 -18.49 -20.64
N ALA A 249 44.02 -18.06 -21.90
CA ALA A 249 43.46 -16.82 -22.39
C ALA A 249 41.91 -16.81 -22.33
N GLN A 250 41.26 -17.94 -22.63
CA GLN A 250 39.80 -18.07 -22.53
C GLN A 250 39.31 -17.92 -21.08
N THR A 251 39.97 -18.56 -20.11
CA THR A 251 39.63 -18.42 -18.69
C THR A 251 39.88 -16.99 -18.20
N ALA A 252 41.02 -16.38 -18.57
CA ALA A 252 41.30 -14.98 -18.22
C ALA A 252 40.25 -14.01 -18.78
N ALA A 253 39.73 -14.28 -19.99
CA ALA A 253 38.70 -13.45 -20.63
C ALA A 253 37.32 -13.56 -19.98
N SER A 254 37.02 -14.63 -19.24
CA SER A 254 35.73 -14.77 -18.55
C SER A 254 35.67 -14.02 -17.22
N ILE A 255 36.82 -13.78 -16.59
CA ILE A 255 36.92 -13.12 -15.27
C ILE A 255 36.25 -11.73 -15.27
N PRO A 256 36.55 -10.80 -16.20
CA PRO A 256 35.92 -9.47 -16.22
C PRO A 256 34.40 -9.53 -16.37
N THR A 257 33.88 -10.50 -17.13
CA THR A 257 32.44 -10.71 -17.29
C THR A 257 31.79 -11.10 -15.96
N ILE A 258 32.41 -12.03 -15.21
CA ILE A 258 31.91 -12.45 -13.89
C ILE A 258 32.02 -11.31 -12.87
N GLU A 259 33.09 -10.51 -12.92
CA GLU A 259 33.23 -9.31 -12.09
C GLU A 259 32.13 -8.30 -12.38
N ASN A 260 31.78 -8.11 -13.65
CA ASN A 260 30.65 -7.27 -14.03
C ASN A 260 29.32 -7.81 -13.49
N ASP A 261 29.06 -9.12 -13.59
CA ASP A 261 27.85 -9.74 -13.03
C ASP A 261 27.72 -9.46 -11.52
N TYR A 262 28.83 -9.57 -10.77
CA TYR A 262 28.87 -9.21 -9.35
C TYR A 262 28.53 -7.74 -9.11
N ASN A 263 29.17 -6.83 -9.85
CA ASN A 263 28.97 -5.39 -9.68
C ASN A 263 27.53 -4.97 -10.02
N VAL A 264 26.93 -5.55 -11.06
CA VAL A 264 25.53 -5.30 -11.42
C VAL A 264 24.60 -5.71 -10.28
N ALA A 265 24.76 -6.92 -9.73
CA ALA A 265 23.94 -7.39 -8.62
C ALA A 265 24.08 -6.50 -7.36
N VAL A 266 25.31 -6.08 -7.02
CA VAL A 266 25.57 -5.17 -5.89
C VAL A 266 24.95 -3.80 -6.13
N ASN A 267 25.03 -3.26 -7.34
CA ASN A 267 24.42 -1.96 -7.68
C ASN A 267 22.90 -2.01 -7.57
N HIS A 268 22.26 -3.10 -8.01
CA HIS A 268 20.82 -3.29 -7.81
C HIS A 268 20.44 -3.31 -6.33
N ILE A 269 21.22 -4.01 -5.49
CA ILE A 269 21.04 -3.99 -4.03
C ILE A 269 21.17 -2.56 -3.50
N ALA A 270 22.20 -1.81 -3.89
CA ALA A 270 22.42 -0.44 -3.44
C ALA A 270 21.23 0.49 -3.74
N VAL A 271 20.65 0.39 -4.95
CA VAL A 271 19.44 1.13 -5.33
C VAL A 271 18.26 0.73 -4.45
N LEU A 272 18.04 -0.56 -4.23
CA LEU A 272 16.95 -1.06 -3.38
C LEU A 272 17.08 -0.59 -1.93
N LEU A 273 18.31 -0.41 -1.43
CA LEU A 273 18.59 0.13 -0.10
C LEU A 273 18.36 1.64 0.00
N GLY A 274 18.02 2.32 -1.09
CA GLY A 274 17.94 3.78 -1.14
C GLY A 274 19.31 4.46 -1.07
N ALA A 275 20.39 3.69 -1.25
CA ALA A 275 21.78 4.16 -1.24
C ALA A 275 22.24 4.48 -2.67
N GLY A 276 21.39 5.13 -3.47
CA GLY A 276 21.83 5.67 -4.75
C GLY A 276 22.90 6.73 -4.51
N ASP A 277 24.09 6.52 -5.08
CA ASP A 277 25.18 7.50 -5.12
C ASP A 277 24.60 8.89 -5.40
N ILE A 278 24.70 9.76 -4.41
CA ILE A 278 24.43 11.19 -4.56
C ILE A 278 25.74 11.85 -5.02
N GLY A 279 26.32 11.36 -6.12
CA GLY A 279 27.50 11.95 -6.77
C GLY A 279 28.83 11.89 -6.01
#